data_AF-A0A3E3DYY8-F1
#
_entry.id   AF-A0A3E3DYY8-F1
#
_cell.length_a   1.000
_cell.length_b   1.000
_cell.length_c   1.000
_cell.angle_alpha   90.00
_cell.angle_beta   90.00
_cell.angle_gamma   90.00
#
_symmetry.space_group_name_H-M   'P 1'
#
loop_
_entity.id
_entity.type
_entity.pdbx_description
1 polymer ?
#
loop_
_entity_poly.entity_id
_entity_poly.type
_entity_poly.pdbx_seq_one_letter_code
_entity_poly.pdbx_strand_id
1 'polypeptide(L)'
;MKKNNLMLGILYAVLGSVFLIIAISNNENKLSGVLWGLTGAMAGMGFAIIYKYIYWTRPKNKERYAEMLENERIDMHDELKEKIRDKSGRYCYVIALVAIALSMMVFSVLSSLEIIKEGKLIVLYLGGLLIFLYVVGIIIYKRLLKKY
;
A
#
# COMPACT_ATOMS: atom_id res chain seq x y z
N MET A 1 -18.56 8.00 0.29
CA MET A 1 -17.18 8.27 0.80
C MET A 1 -16.99 9.76 1.08
N LYS A 2 -16.13 10.14 2.02
CA LYS A 2 -15.84 11.57 2.31
C LYS A 2 -15.09 12.22 1.15
N LYS A 3 -15.39 13.48 0.82
CA LYS A 3 -14.70 14.26 -0.23
C LYS A 3 -13.18 14.35 0.00
N ASN A 4 -12.74 14.29 1.27
CA ASN A 4 -11.32 14.26 1.64
C ASN A 4 -10.54 13.10 1.00
N ASN A 5 -11.20 11.96 0.73
CA ASN A 5 -10.54 10.81 0.11
C ASN A 5 -10.18 11.07 -1.36
N LEU A 6 -11.01 11.84 -2.07
CA LEU A 6 -10.69 12.25 -3.45
C LEU A 6 -9.52 13.24 -3.45
N MET A 7 -9.53 14.22 -2.53
CA MET A 7 -8.45 15.20 -2.38
C MET A 7 -7.11 14.52 -2.10
N LEU A 8 -7.09 13.53 -1.20
CA LEU A 8 -5.91 12.70 -0.93
C LEU A 8 -5.44 11.97 -2.20
N GLY A 9 -6.34 11.32 -2.93
CA GLY A 9 -5.98 10.63 -4.17
C GLY A 9 -5.34 11.56 -5.22
N ILE A 10 -5.88 12.77 -5.37
CA ILE A 10 -5.32 13.80 -6.27
C ILE A 10 -3.94 14.25 -5.78
N LEU A 11 -3.78 14.50 -4.49
CA LEU A 11 -2.49 14.89 -3.91
C LEU A 11 -1.41 13.83 -4.19
N TYR A 12 -1.71 12.54 -3.96
CA TYR A 12 -0.78 11.45 -4.25
C TYR A 12 -0.45 11.34 -5.75
N ALA A 13 -1.44 11.56 -6.63
CA ALA A 13 -1.21 11.57 -8.07
C ALA A 13 -0.31 12.73 -8.51
N VAL A 14 -0.52 13.93 -7.97
CA VAL A 14 0.33 15.11 -8.25
C VAL A 14 1.75 14.89 -7.75
N LEU A 15 1.92 14.39 -6.52
CA LEU A 15 3.24 14.06 -5.98
C LEU A 15 3.97 13.03 -6.85
N GLY A 16 3.26 11.98 -7.29
CA GLY A 16 3.81 11.00 -8.23
C GLY A 16 4.27 11.61 -9.56
N SER A 17 3.48 12.54 -10.12
CA SER A 17 3.84 13.27 -11.34
C SER A 17 5.05 14.19 -11.16
N VAL A 18 5.20 14.83 -10.00
CA VAL A 18 6.39 15.63 -9.69
C VAL A 18 7.63 14.75 -9.65
N PHE A 19 7.58 13.60 -8.95
CA PHE A 19 8.70 12.65 -8.94
C PHE A 19 9.00 12.10 -10.34
N LEU A 20 7.99 11.89 -11.19
CA LEU A 20 8.18 11.46 -12.58
C LEU A 20 8.97 12.49 -13.39
N ILE A 21 8.61 13.77 -13.28
CA ILE A 21 9.31 14.85 -13.97
C ILE A 21 10.77 14.92 -13.50
N ILE A 22 11.00 14.83 -12.18
CA ILE A 22 12.35 14.84 -11.62
C ILE A 22 13.17 13.63 -12.10
N ALA A 23 12.56 12.45 -12.17
CA ALA A 23 13.20 11.22 -12.63
C ALA A 23 13.63 11.31 -14.10
N ILE A 24 12.76 11.84 -14.98
CA ILE A 24 13.07 12.02 -16.40
C ILE A 24 14.17 13.06 -16.59
N SER A 25 14.10 14.20 -15.90
CA SER A 25 15.10 15.26 -16.01
C SER A 25 16.47 14.86 -15.44
N ASN A 26 16.54 13.90 -14.52
CA ASN A 26 17.79 13.47 -13.86
C ASN A 26 18.06 11.98 -14.09
N ASN A 27 17.82 11.48 -15.30
CA ASN A 27 17.88 10.05 -15.61
C ASN A 27 19.29 9.44 -15.41
N GLU A 28 20.34 10.24 -15.60
CA GLU A 28 21.75 9.82 -15.43
C GLU A 28 22.21 9.76 -13.96
N ASN A 29 21.41 10.28 -13.03
CA ASN A 29 21.78 10.36 -11.63
C ASN A 29 21.72 8.97 -10.96
N LYS A 30 22.61 8.67 -10.01
CA LYS A 30 22.66 7.38 -9.28
C LYS A 30 21.36 7.05 -8.52
N LEU A 31 20.53 8.06 -8.27
CA LEU A 31 19.22 7.94 -7.60
C LEU A 31 18.03 7.78 -8.56
N SER A 32 18.25 7.77 -9.89
CA SER A 32 17.17 7.68 -10.88
C SER A 32 16.28 6.46 -10.65
N GLY A 33 16.87 5.29 -10.34
CA GLY A 33 16.12 4.07 -10.00
C GLY A 33 15.19 4.20 -8.79
N VAL A 34 15.61 4.93 -7.74
CA VAL A 34 14.77 5.18 -6.55
C VAL A 34 13.62 6.12 -6.91
N LEU A 35 13.90 7.16 -7.70
CA LEU A 35 12.89 8.14 -8.13
C LEU A 35 11.81 7.47 -8.99
N TRP A 36 12.18 6.61 -9.93
CA TRP A 36 11.24 5.80 -10.72
C TRP A 36 10.36 4.90 -9.83
N GLY A 37 10.95 4.29 -8.79
CA GLY A 37 10.20 3.49 -7.81
C GLY A 37 9.18 4.32 -7.03
N LEU A 38 9.56 5.52 -6.57
CA LEU A 38 8.67 6.44 -5.85
C LEU A 38 7.52 6.94 -6.73
N THR A 39 7.80 7.28 -7.98
CA THR A 39 6.79 7.64 -8.98
C THR A 39 5.73 6.56 -9.09
N GLY A 40 6.15 5.30 -9.31
CA GLY A 40 5.22 4.18 -9.44
C GLY A 40 4.37 3.96 -8.19
N ALA A 41 4.98 4.03 -6.99
CA ALA A 41 4.28 3.86 -5.74
C ALA A 41 3.23 4.95 -5.49
N MET A 42 3.62 6.23 -5.63
CA MET A 42 2.74 7.37 -5.36
C MET A 42 1.64 7.53 -6.39
N ALA A 43 1.97 7.45 -7.68
CA ALA A 43 0.99 7.54 -8.75
C ALA A 43 0.00 6.36 -8.68
N GLY A 44 0.51 5.13 -8.49
CA GLY A 44 -0.32 3.95 -8.34
C GLY A 44 -1.30 4.04 -7.16
N MET A 45 -0.83 4.48 -5.98
CA MET A 45 -1.69 4.72 -4.83
C MET A 45 -2.73 5.82 -5.09
N GLY A 46 -2.32 6.95 -5.71
CA GLY A 46 -3.22 8.04 -6.06
C GLY A 46 -4.36 7.60 -6.97
N PHE A 47 -4.05 6.89 -8.05
CA PHE A 47 -5.06 6.37 -8.97
C PHE A 47 -5.98 5.33 -8.32
N ALA A 48 -5.45 4.44 -7.48
CA ALA A 48 -6.26 3.45 -6.77
C ALA A 48 -7.29 4.12 -5.84
N ILE A 49 -6.90 5.18 -5.13
CA ILE A 49 -7.78 5.94 -4.24
C ILE A 49 -8.87 6.67 -5.05
N ILE A 50 -8.50 7.31 -6.16
CA ILE A 50 -9.44 8.01 -7.05
C ILE A 50 -10.45 7.02 -7.63
N TYR A 51 -9.98 5.89 -8.17
CA TYR A 51 -10.83 4.84 -8.73
C TYR A 51 -11.83 4.33 -7.69
N LYS A 52 -11.36 4.02 -6.48
CA LYS A 52 -12.21 3.58 -5.37
C LYS A 52 -13.23 4.65 -5.00
N TYR A 53 -12.85 5.93 -4.97
CA TYR A 53 -13.78 7.02 -4.69
C TYR A 53 -14.88 7.12 -5.75
N ILE A 54 -14.53 7.08 -7.03
CA ILE A 54 -15.50 7.13 -8.13
C ILE A 54 -16.45 5.93 -8.05
N TYR A 55 -15.92 4.72 -7.86
CA TYR A 55 -16.71 3.50 -7.78
C TYR A 55 -17.77 3.56 -6.68
N TRP A 56 -17.41 3.99 -5.47
CA TRP A 56 -18.32 4.04 -4.31
C TRP A 56 -19.22 5.28 -4.24
N THR A 57 -18.91 6.33 -5.00
CA THR A 57 -19.72 7.55 -5.05
C THR A 57 -20.80 7.49 -6.15
N ARG A 58 -20.70 6.54 -7.08
CA ARG A 58 -21.74 6.29 -8.09
C ARG A 58 -23.08 5.97 -7.43
N PRO A 59 -24.21 6.52 -7.94
CA PRO A 59 -25.53 6.33 -7.35
C PRO A 59 -25.92 4.85 -7.24
N LYS A 60 -25.57 4.05 -8.26
CA LYS A 60 -25.79 2.60 -8.29
C LYS A 60 -25.15 1.83 -7.12
N ASN A 61 -24.05 2.33 -6.55
CA ASN A 61 -23.32 1.66 -5.46
C ASN A 61 -23.53 2.34 -4.10
N LYS A 62 -24.29 3.43 -4.04
CA LYS A 62 -24.46 4.24 -2.84
C LYS A 62 -25.25 3.48 -1.76
N GLU A 63 -26.31 2.77 -2.16
CA GLU A 63 -27.11 1.93 -1.27
C GLU A 63 -26.28 0.76 -0.74
N ARG A 64 -25.60 0.03 -1.63
CA ARG A 64 -24.67 -1.05 -1.25
C ARG A 64 -23.56 -0.61 -0.29
N TYR A 65 -23.05 0.61 -0.46
CA TYR A 65 -22.06 1.17 0.45
C TYR A 65 -22.65 1.50 1.83
N ALA A 66 -23.90 1.97 1.88
CA ALA A 66 -24.60 2.25 3.14
C ALA A 66 -24.93 0.96 3.90
N GLU A 67 -25.46 -0.05 3.20
CA GLU A 67 -25.74 -1.38 3.76
C GLU A 67 -24.46 -2.03 4.33
N MET A 68 -23.34 -1.95 3.59
CA MET A 68 -22.04 -2.44 4.07
C MET A 68 -21.58 -1.74 5.36
N LEU A 69 -21.78 -0.42 5.47
CA LEU A 69 -21.43 0.34 6.66
C LEU A 69 -22.31 0.00 7.87
N GLU A 70 -23.60 -0.24 7.62
CA GLU A 70 -24.58 -0.61 8.65
C GLU A 70 -24.29 -2.01 9.20
N ASN A 71 -24.07 -2.99 8.31
CA ASN A 71 -23.67 -4.35 8.70
C ASN A 71 -22.35 -4.33 9.48
N GLU A 72 -21.36 -3.54 9.04
CA GLU A 72 -20.11 -3.43 9.80
C GLU A 72 -20.33 -2.86 11.22
N ARG A 73 -21.31 -1.96 11.40
CA ARG A 73 -21.62 -1.37 12.70
C ARG A 73 -22.31 -2.36 13.64
N ILE A 74 -23.24 -3.16 13.11
CA ILE A 74 -23.99 -4.18 13.84
C ILE A 74 -23.03 -5.28 14.30
N ASP A 75 -22.30 -5.88 13.36
CA ASP A 75 -21.33 -6.93 13.69
C ASP A 75 -20.26 -6.46 14.70
N MET A 76 -19.84 -5.19 14.62
CA MET A 76 -18.85 -4.63 15.56
C MET A 76 -19.40 -4.52 16.98
N HIS A 77 -20.72 -4.39 17.18
CA HIS A 77 -21.32 -4.42 18.51
C HIS A 77 -21.41 -5.83 19.06
N ASP A 78 -21.78 -6.80 18.22
CA ASP A 78 -22.03 -8.18 18.67
C ASP A 78 -20.72 -8.98 18.87
N GLU A 79 -19.72 -8.77 18.00
CA GLU A 79 -18.46 -9.54 17.97
C GLU A 79 -17.21 -8.67 18.26
N LEU A 80 -17.38 -7.59 19.04
CA LEU A 80 -16.37 -6.54 19.21
C LEU A 80 -14.95 -7.07 19.48
N LYS A 81 -14.80 -8.01 20.42
CA LYS A 81 -13.49 -8.53 20.83
C LYS A 81 -12.80 -9.34 19.74
N GLU A 82 -13.55 -10.15 19.00
CA GLU A 82 -13.00 -10.94 17.89
C GLU A 82 -12.59 -10.05 16.72
N LYS A 83 -13.44 -9.08 16.34
CA LYS A 83 -13.09 -8.11 15.30
C LYS A 83 -11.90 -7.22 15.67
N ILE A 84 -11.75 -6.81 16.94
CA ILE A 84 -10.57 -6.08 17.39
C ILE A 84 -9.31 -6.92 17.22
N ARG A 85 -9.35 -8.21 17.59
CA ARG A 85 -8.22 -9.12 17.43
C ARG A 85 -7.85 -9.27 15.95
N ASP A 86 -8.81 -9.49 15.07
CA ASP A 86 -8.56 -9.61 13.63
C ASP A 86 -8.03 -8.32 13.00
N LYS A 87 -8.61 -7.17 13.39
CA LYS A 87 -8.11 -5.85 12.97
C LYS A 87 -6.67 -5.63 13.46
N SER A 88 -6.34 -6.03 14.69
CA SER A 88 -5.00 -5.90 15.25
C SER A 88 -3.97 -6.71 14.45
N GLY A 89 -4.29 -7.97 14.11
CA GLY A 89 -3.44 -8.82 13.28
C GLY A 89 -3.25 -8.24 11.89
N ARG A 90 -4.32 -7.74 11.27
CA ARG A 90 -4.26 -7.07 9.97
C ARG A 90 -3.39 -5.81 10.03
N TYR A 91 -3.54 -4.97 11.04
CA TYR A 91 -2.72 -3.77 11.20
C TYR A 91 -1.25 -4.12 11.41
N CYS A 92 -0.93 -5.08 12.28
CA CYS A 92 0.44 -5.54 12.50
C CYS A 92 1.06 -6.05 11.19
N TYR A 93 0.33 -6.86 10.44
CA TYR A 93 0.76 -7.37 9.14
C TYR A 93 1.00 -6.26 8.11
N VAL A 94 0.08 -5.30 7.97
CA VAL A 94 0.24 -4.16 7.06
C VAL A 94 1.43 -3.28 7.49
N ILE A 95 1.59 -3.01 8.78
CA ILE A 95 2.71 -2.24 9.33
C ILE A 95 4.03 -2.95 9.03
N ALA A 96 4.11 -4.28 9.17
CA ALA A 96 5.30 -5.05 8.85
C ALA A 96 5.65 -4.95 7.36
N LEU A 97 4.68 -5.06 6.47
CA LEU A 97 4.89 -4.88 5.02
C LEU A 97 5.40 -3.47 4.69
N VAL A 98 4.83 -2.44 5.32
CA VAL A 98 5.26 -1.04 5.15
C VAL A 98 6.67 -0.85 5.69
N ALA A 99 7.00 -1.42 6.85
CA ALA A 99 8.34 -1.35 7.42
C ALA A 99 9.39 -1.94 6.46
N ILE A 100 9.12 -3.11 5.88
CA ILE A 100 10.00 -3.74 4.89
C ILE A 100 10.15 -2.85 3.65
N ALA A 101 9.06 -2.27 3.15
CA ALA A 101 9.10 -1.35 2.01
C ALA A 101 9.95 -0.09 2.28
N LEU A 102 9.80 0.51 3.47
CA LEU A 102 10.62 1.64 3.90
C LEU A 102 12.10 1.24 4.07
N SER A 103 12.37 0.07 4.65
CA SER A 103 13.74 -0.45 4.74
C SER A 103 14.37 -0.63 3.35
N MET A 104 13.63 -1.20 2.39
CA MET A 104 14.12 -1.31 1.01
C MET A 104 14.44 0.05 0.40
N MET A 105 13.61 1.07 0.63
CA MET A 105 13.87 2.43 0.16
C MET A 105 15.17 2.98 0.75
N VAL A 106 15.37 2.85 2.06
CA VAL A 106 16.59 3.32 2.74
C VAL A 106 17.83 2.61 2.21
N PHE A 107 17.82 1.27 2.13
CA PHE A 107 18.95 0.50 1.60
C PHE A 107 19.20 0.77 0.11
N SER A 108 18.17 1.03 -0.68
CA SER A 108 18.31 1.41 -2.08
C SER A 108 19.03 2.75 -2.23
N VAL A 109 18.67 3.76 -1.41
CA VAL A 109 19.37 5.06 -1.39
C VAL A 109 20.82 4.89 -0.94
N LEU A 110 21.07 4.15 0.16
CA LEU A 110 22.44 3.89 0.65
C LEU A 110 23.30 3.13 -0.36
N SER A 111 22.70 2.21 -1.12
CA SER A 111 23.37 1.47 -2.18
C SER A 111 23.69 2.36 -3.38
N SER A 112 22.77 3.24 -3.79
CA SER A 112 22.97 4.21 -4.88
C SER A 112 24.06 5.23 -4.56
N LEU A 113 24.25 5.57 -3.28
CA LEU A 113 25.31 6.46 -2.81
C LEU A 113 26.65 5.75 -2.58
N GLU A 114 26.76 4.46 -2.92
CA GLU A 114 27.97 3.64 -2.74
C GLU A 114 28.49 3.57 -1.29
N ILE A 115 27.65 3.91 -0.30
CA ILE A 115 27.96 3.81 1.14
C ILE A 115 28.05 2.32 1.55
N ILE A 116 27.21 1.47 0.95
CA ILE A 116 27.16 0.02 1.21
C ILE A 116 27.46 -0.73 -0.09
N LYS A 117 28.50 -1.57 -0.07
CA LYS A 117 28.96 -2.35 -1.24
C LYS A 117 27.95 -3.40 -1.72
N GLU A 118 27.20 -4.02 -0.79
CA GLU A 118 26.27 -5.11 -1.09
C GLU A 118 24.78 -4.72 -0.97
N GLY A 119 24.46 -3.42 -1.04
CA GLY A 119 23.10 -2.93 -0.84
C GLY A 119 22.05 -3.54 -1.79
N LYS A 120 22.44 -3.89 -3.02
CA LYS A 120 21.57 -4.59 -3.98
C LYS A 120 21.10 -5.96 -3.47
N LEU A 121 21.98 -6.74 -2.84
CA LEU A 121 21.63 -8.06 -2.30
C LEU A 121 20.65 -7.93 -1.13
N ILE A 122 20.85 -6.93 -0.28
CA ILE A 122 19.95 -6.61 0.84
C ILE A 122 18.57 -6.24 0.31
N VAL A 123 18.48 -5.36 -0.69
CA VAL A 123 17.21 -4.95 -1.30
C VAL A 123 16.51 -6.15 -1.94
N LEU A 124 17.25 -7.02 -2.63
CA LEU A 124 16.71 -8.24 -3.24
C LEU A 124 16.16 -9.21 -2.19
N TYR A 125 16.89 -9.42 -1.10
CA TYR A 125 16.43 -10.25 0.03
C TYR A 125 15.15 -9.70 0.66
N LEU A 126 15.11 -8.39 0.95
CA LEU A 126 13.93 -7.73 1.50
C LEU A 126 12.73 -7.77 0.55
N GLY A 127 12.97 -7.65 -0.76
CA GLY A 127 11.95 -7.82 -1.79
C GLY A 127 11.38 -9.23 -1.80
N GLY A 128 12.25 -10.24 -1.72
CA GLY A 128 11.86 -11.64 -1.58
C GLY A 128 11.04 -11.89 -0.31
N LEU A 129 11.47 -11.33 0.82
CA LEU A 129 10.76 -11.41 2.11
C LEU A 129 9.36 -10.77 2.02
N LEU A 130 9.24 -9.61 1.36
CA LEU A 130 7.96 -8.93 1.16
C LEU A 130 6.99 -9.81 0.35
N ILE A 131 7.44 -10.37 -0.78
CA ILE A 131 6.64 -11.26 -1.62
C ILE A 131 6.26 -12.52 -0.83
N PHE A 132 7.20 -13.10 -0.10
CA PHE A 132 6.95 -14.29 0.73
C PHE A 132 5.86 -14.03 1.77
N LEU A 133 5.99 -12.94 2.55
CA LEU A 133 4.98 -12.56 3.55
C LEU A 133 3.61 -12.32 2.89
N TYR A 134 3.60 -11.66 1.73
CA TYR A 134 2.39 -11.42 0.96
C TYR A 134 1.68 -12.71 0.54
N VAL A 135 2.42 -13.64 -0.07
CA VAL A 135 1.91 -14.93 -0.55
C VAL A 135 1.46 -15.80 0.62
N VAL A 136 2.26 -15.89 1.69
CA VAL A 136 1.91 -16.64 2.91
C VAL A 136 0.63 -16.09 3.53
N GLY A 137 0.47 -14.76 3.62
CA GLY A 137 -0.75 -14.13 4.10
C GLY A 137 -1.98 -14.55 3.28
N ILE A 138 -1.87 -14.59 1.95
CA ILE A 138 -2.96 -15.07 1.08
C ILE A 138 -3.26 -16.55 1.31
N ILE A 139 -2.23 -17.39 1.39
CA ILE A 139 -2.38 -18.85 1.58
C ILE A 139 -3.07 -19.13 2.92
N ILE A 140 -2.62 -18.49 4.00
CA ILE A 140 -3.22 -18.63 5.34
C ILE A 140 -4.69 -18.19 5.31
N TYR A 141 -4.98 -17.02 4.72
CA TYR A 141 -6.36 -16.54 4.59
C TYR A 141 -7.25 -17.54 3.83
N LYS A 142 -6.79 -18.05 2.68
CA LYS A 142 -7.53 -19.06 1.90
C LYS A 142 -7.73 -20.37 2.65
N ARG A 143 -6.75 -20.79 3.46
CA ARG A 143 -6.87 -22.01 4.29
C ARG A 143 -7.90 -21.81 5.40
N LEU A 144 -7.90 -20.64 6.06
CA LEU A 144 -8.88 -20.31 7.08
C LEU A 144 -10.29 -20.20 6.47
N LEU A 145 -10.44 -19.55 5.31
CA LEU A 145 -11.71 -19.45 4.60
C LEU A 145 -12.28 -20.79 4.13
N LYS A 146 -11.46 -21.83 3.97
CA LYS A 146 -11.97 -23.19 3.66
C LYS A 146 -12.41 -23.96 4.90
N LYS A 147 -11.98 -23.53 6.09
CA LYS A 147 -12.23 -24.18 7.36
C LYS A 147 -13.52 -23.69 8.03
N TYR A 148 -13.94 -22.47 7.69
CA TYR A 148 -15.15 -21.79 8.16
C TYR A 148 -16.04 -21.49 6.96
#